data_AF-A0A4Q5M6I0-F1
#
_entry.id   AF-A0A4Q5M6I0-F1
#
_cell.length_a   1.000
_cell.length_b   1.000
_cell.length_c   1.000
_cell.angle_alpha   90.00
_cell.angle_beta   90.00
_cell.angle_gamma   90.00
#
_symmetry.space_group_name_H-M   'P 1'
#
loop_
_entity.id
_entity.type
_entity.pdbx_description
1 polymer ?
#
loop_
_entity_poly.entity_id
_entity_poly.type
_entity_poly.pdbx_seq_one_letter_code
_entity_poly.pdbx_strand_id
1 'polypeptide(L)'
;MKKIFLLLITGISFSCVAQQRNPANKAIYLEDISWTEAQKILNSETVVVIPLGAAAKEHGPHLPLATDFLQAEGLAKRVALEKKVVITPVVSYGFYPAFLKYSGSTSTTFATATNMVVEIVRSLAGYGPRRFYIINVGVSTTPTLETAAKTLAEEGILLYYSQYSRPAFDKAEARFRTKTYSGHADEIETSNVLSIRPDLVNMSKAVNDSSMKGKSGNMTPVMIETGNLNTSGINGYAALGTKEKGHKNMASFASELMKEIDSVSTCALPTMKDRSAEYAAYEGIYEDATGKKLEISQKDNILYFIWNGRDTRNFFHLYKDAPDYFSSMNMNILFVKNESGAVNKAWCQFRGERFWVTKVQN
;
A
#
# COMPACT_ATOMS: atom_id res chain seq x y z
N MET A 1 47.78 -29.70 -44.35
CA MET A 1 47.16 -28.36 -44.14
C MET A 1 45.78 -28.55 -43.52
N LYS A 2 45.64 -28.39 -42.20
CA LYS A 2 44.33 -28.39 -41.52
C LYS A 2 43.97 -26.94 -41.20
N LYS A 3 42.85 -26.45 -41.75
CA LYS A 3 42.31 -25.11 -41.47
C LYS A 3 41.62 -25.14 -40.10
N ILE A 4 42.14 -24.36 -39.16
CA ILE A 4 41.50 -24.08 -37.87
C ILE A 4 40.49 -22.97 -38.11
N PHE A 5 39.20 -23.27 -37.88
CA PHE A 5 38.15 -22.27 -37.87
C PHE A 5 38.12 -21.63 -36.47
N LEU A 6 38.56 -20.36 -36.40
CA LEU A 6 38.50 -19.57 -35.18
C LEU A 6 37.06 -19.05 -35.04
N LEU A 7 36.28 -19.68 -34.16
CA LEU A 7 34.94 -19.22 -33.82
C LEU A 7 35.08 -18.01 -32.89
N LEU A 8 34.86 -16.80 -33.41
CA LEU A 8 34.71 -15.60 -32.58
C LEU A 8 33.40 -15.74 -31.78
N ILE A 9 33.51 -16.12 -30.51
CA ILE A 9 32.41 -15.96 -29.56
C ILE A 9 32.45 -14.50 -29.14
N THR A 10 31.62 -13.67 -29.78
CA THR A 10 31.30 -12.34 -29.26
C THR A 10 30.58 -12.54 -27.94
N GLY A 11 31.29 -12.31 -26.83
CA GLY A 11 30.69 -12.22 -25.52
C GLY A 11 29.73 -11.03 -25.50
N ILE A 12 28.44 -11.29 -25.72
CA ILE A 12 27.39 -10.37 -25.34
C ILE A 12 27.39 -10.40 -23.81
N SER A 13 28.05 -9.43 -23.21
CA SER A 13 27.85 -9.08 -21.82
C SER A 13 26.37 -8.74 -21.67
N PHE A 14 25.60 -9.68 -21.13
CA PHE A 14 24.32 -9.40 -20.52
C PHE A 14 24.60 -8.58 -19.26
N SER A 15 24.93 -7.30 -19.46
CA SER A 15 24.74 -6.29 -18.45
C SER A 15 23.29 -6.41 -18.02
N CYS A 16 23.08 -6.79 -16.77
CA CYS A 16 21.81 -6.89 -16.08
C CYS A 16 20.81 -5.85 -16.63
N VAL A 17 19.89 -6.27 -17.50
CA VAL A 17 18.75 -5.45 -17.95
C VAL A 17 17.72 -5.52 -16.83
N ALA A 18 18.09 -5.03 -15.65
CA ALA A 18 17.12 -4.65 -14.64
C ALA A 18 16.67 -3.24 -15.01
N GLN A 19 15.42 -3.12 -15.48
CA GLN A 19 14.63 -1.89 -15.49
C GLN A 19 15.29 -0.64 -16.12
N GLN A 20 15.39 -0.61 -17.46
CA GLN A 20 15.10 0.66 -18.13
C GLN A 20 13.59 0.71 -18.38
N ARG A 21 12.84 1.27 -17.42
CA ARG A 21 11.49 1.73 -17.72
C ARG A 21 11.53 2.79 -18.82
N ASN A 22 10.38 3.01 -19.47
CA ASN A 22 10.25 3.85 -20.66
C ASN A 22 10.99 5.20 -20.49
N PRO A 23 11.99 5.53 -21.34
CA PRO A 23 12.75 6.78 -21.22
C PRO A 23 11.89 8.04 -21.41
N ALA A 24 10.66 7.90 -21.92
CA ALA A 24 9.70 8.98 -22.01
C ALA A 24 8.99 9.31 -20.67
N ASN A 25 9.23 8.53 -19.60
CA ASN A 25 8.59 8.77 -18.31
C ASN A 25 9.01 10.13 -17.73
N LYS A 26 8.02 10.89 -17.23
CA LYS A 26 8.22 12.09 -16.42
C LYS A 26 8.34 11.77 -14.92
N ALA A 27 7.78 10.64 -14.49
CA ALA A 27 7.91 10.15 -13.12
C ALA A 27 9.23 9.41 -12.92
N ILE A 28 9.66 9.35 -11.66
CA ILE A 28 10.77 8.52 -11.22
C ILE A 28 10.18 7.32 -10.49
N TYR A 29 10.55 6.12 -10.90
CA TYR A 29 10.19 4.94 -10.12
C TYR A 29 11.26 4.65 -9.08
N LEU A 30 10.84 4.43 -7.85
CA LEU A 30 11.73 4.31 -6.70
C LEU A 30 12.64 3.08 -6.81
N GLU A 31 12.13 1.98 -7.35
CA GLU A 31 12.88 0.73 -7.55
C GLU A 31 13.88 0.77 -8.73
N ASP A 32 13.86 1.83 -9.55
CA ASP A 32 14.78 1.98 -10.68
C ASP A 32 16.00 2.85 -10.34
N ILE A 33 16.08 3.40 -9.12
CA ILE A 33 17.12 4.35 -8.71
C ILE A 33 17.89 3.84 -7.49
N SER A 34 19.15 4.28 -7.35
CA SER A 34 19.92 4.02 -6.13
C SER A 34 19.39 4.84 -4.95
N TRP A 35 19.70 4.41 -3.73
CA TRP A 35 19.33 5.17 -2.53
C TRP A 35 19.95 6.59 -2.52
N THR A 36 21.11 6.79 -3.15
CA THR A 36 21.75 8.11 -3.27
C THR A 36 21.00 9.04 -4.21
N GLU A 37 20.38 8.53 -5.27
CA GLU A 37 19.47 9.33 -6.12
C GLU A 37 18.15 9.57 -5.41
N ALA A 38 17.60 8.57 -4.71
CA ALA A 38 16.40 8.72 -3.89
C ALA A 38 16.58 9.86 -2.86
N GLN A 39 17.73 9.92 -2.20
CA GLN A 39 18.07 10.99 -1.24
C GLN A 39 18.00 12.40 -1.84
N LYS A 40 18.30 12.57 -3.13
CA LYS A 40 18.26 13.88 -3.80
C LYS A 40 16.84 14.32 -4.14
N ILE A 41 15.94 13.37 -4.41
CA ILE A 41 14.61 13.64 -4.95
C ILE A 41 13.50 13.54 -3.90
N LEU A 42 13.72 12.83 -2.79
CA LEU A 42 12.76 12.72 -1.70
C LEU A 42 12.94 13.92 -0.78
N ASN A 43 11.97 14.83 -0.80
CA ASN A 43 11.89 16.02 0.05
C ASN A 43 10.42 16.37 0.31
N SER A 44 10.15 17.46 1.04
CA SER A 44 8.80 17.86 1.44
C SER A 44 7.84 18.24 0.29
N GLU A 45 8.37 18.54 -0.89
CA GLU A 45 7.59 18.86 -2.09
C GLU A 45 7.26 17.61 -2.92
N THR A 46 7.98 16.51 -2.69
CA THR A 46 7.79 15.27 -3.44
C THR A 46 6.41 14.66 -3.18
N VAL A 47 5.68 14.42 -4.26
CA VAL A 47 4.46 13.61 -4.24
C VAL A 47 4.82 12.18 -4.57
N VAL A 48 4.48 11.27 -3.67
CA VAL A 48 4.70 9.84 -3.83
C VAL A 48 3.39 9.16 -4.22
N VAL A 49 3.41 8.42 -5.32
CA VAL A 49 2.29 7.61 -5.81
C VAL A 49 2.56 6.14 -5.51
N ILE A 50 1.62 5.49 -4.83
CA ILE A 50 1.72 4.09 -4.40
C ILE A 50 0.65 3.28 -5.12
N PRO A 51 1.00 2.45 -6.12
CA PRO A 51 0.04 1.55 -6.72
C PRO A 51 -0.34 0.43 -5.74
N LEU A 52 -1.64 0.19 -5.55
CA LEU A 52 -2.16 -0.88 -4.68
C LEU A 52 -3.10 -1.78 -5.48
N GLY A 53 -2.77 -3.06 -5.59
CA GLY A 53 -3.59 -4.03 -6.29
C GLY A 53 -3.20 -5.46 -5.95
N ALA A 54 -4.20 -6.33 -5.73
CA ALA A 54 -3.98 -7.72 -5.37
C ALA A 54 -3.21 -8.47 -6.48
N ALA A 55 -2.10 -9.12 -6.11
CA ALA A 55 -1.43 -10.06 -7.01
C ALA A 55 -2.16 -11.41 -7.11
N ALA A 56 -3.01 -11.73 -6.13
CA ALA A 56 -3.80 -12.96 -6.12
C ALA A 56 -5.19 -12.76 -5.50
N LYS A 57 -6.18 -12.41 -6.34
CA LYS A 57 -7.60 -12.27 -6.02
C LYS A 57 -8.44 -12.82 -7.17
N GLU A 58 -9.45 -13.62 -6.86
CA GLU A 58 -10.39 -14.15 -7.85
C GLU A 58 -11.00 -13.05 -8.74
N HIS A 59 -11.14 -13.34 -10.04
CA HIS A 59 -11.76 -12.48 -11.07
C HIS A 59 -12.43 -13.32 -12.18
N GLY A 60 -13.25 -14.29 -11.79
CA GLY A 60 -13.87 -15.25 -12.69
C GLY A 60 -12.90 -16.25 -13.30
N PRO A 61 -13.40 -17.21 -14.09
CA PRO A 61 -12.59 -18.25 -14.71
C PRO A 61 -11.79 -17.77 -15.93
N HIS A 62 -12.03 -16.56 -16.43
CA HIS A 62 -11.42 -16.01 -17.65
C HIS A 62 -10.26 -15.06 -17.39
N LEU A 63 -10.18 -14.41 -16.23
CA LEU A 63 -9.10 -13.49 -15.89
C LEU A 63 -8.07 -14.13 -14.94
N PRO A 64 -6.81 -13.64 -14.96
CA PRO A 64 -5.81 -14.08 -13.99
C PRO A 64 -6.12 -13.53 -12.59
N LEU A 65 -5.63 -14.23 -11.56
CA LEU A 65 -5.71 -13.78 -10.16
C LEU A 65 -5.00 -12.42 -9.93
N ALA A 66 -4.07 -12.05 -10.80
CA ALA A 66 -3.32 -10.80 -10.75
C ALA A 66 -4.03 -9.60 -11.41
N THR A 67 -5.34 -9.67 -11.68
CA THR A 67 -6.09 -8.62 -12.38
C THR A 67 -5.93 -7.25 -11.74
N ASP A 68 -6.13 -7.14 -10.42
CA ASP A 68 -5.94 -5.87 -9.69
C ASP A 68 -4.50 -5.36 -9.80
N PHE A 69 -3.50 -6.22 -9.59
CA PHE A 69 -2.09 -5.87 -9.72
C PHE A 69 -1.78 -5.31 -11.12
N LEU A 70 -2.26 -5.98 -12.18
CA LEU A 70 -2.06 -5.55 -13.56
C LEU A 70 -2.73 -4.20 -13.83
N GLN A 71 -3.93 -3.98 -13.30
CA GLN A 71 -4.64 -2.70 -13.42
C GLN A 71 -3.88 -1.58 -12.69
N ALA A 72 -3.46 -1.80 -11.44
CA ALA A 72 -2.71 -0.82 -10.65
C ALA A 72 -1.38 -0.45 -11.34
N GLU A 73 -0.64 -1.46 -11.82
CA GLU A 73 0.60 -1.25 -12.57
C GLU A 73 0.37 -0.49 -13.89
N GLY A 74 -0.67 -0.88 -14.65
CA GLY A 74 -1.04 -0.22 -15.90
C GLY A 74 -1.45 1.24 -15.72
N LEU A 75 -2.18 1.56 -14.65
CA LEU A 75 -2.53 2.93 -14.29
C LEU A 75 -1.29 3.73 -13.86
N ALA A 76 -0.40 3.13 -13.06
CA ALA A 76 0.85 3.75 -12.65
C ALA A 76 1.74 4.10 -13.86
N LYS A 77 1.83 3.20 -14.85
CA LYS A 77 2.53 3.45 -16.13
C LYS A 77 1.96 4.66 -16.87
N ARG A 78 0.64 4.85 -16.87
CA ARG A 78 -0.01 6.01 -17.50
C ARG A 78 0.27 7.30 -16.75
N VAL A 79 0.21 7.27 -15.41
CA VAL A 79 0.61 8.41 -14.56
C VAL A 79 2.07 8.78 -14.81
N ALA A 80 2.95 7.78 -14.96
CA ALA A 80 4.39 7.99 -15.14
C ALA A 80 4.76 8.78 -16.40
N LEU A 81 3.95 8.68 -17.46
CA LEU A 81 4.17 9.42 -18.71
C LEU A 81 3.85 10.90 -18.59
N GLU A 82 3.01 11.29 -17.64
CA GLU A 82 2.42 12.63 -17.60
C GLU A 82 2.75 13.43 -16.33
N LYS A 83 3.06 12.76 -15.22
CA LYS A 83 3.25 13.40 -13.92
C LYS A 83 4.69 13.28 -13.43
N LYS A 84 5.22 14.37 -12.89
CA LYS A 84 6.52 14.42 -12.20
C LYS A 84 6.31 14.03 -10.73
N VAL A 85 6.27 12.73 -10.49
CA VAL A 85 6.05 12.14 -9.16
C VAL A 85 7.06 11.02 -8.92
N VAL A 86 7.19 10.59 -7.67
CA VAL A 86 7.87 9.33 -7.36
C VAL A 86 6.83 8.22 -7.32
N ILE A 87 7.05 7.11 -8.01
CA ILE A 87 6.16 5.94 -7.99
C ILE A 87 6.85 4.78 -7.26
N THR A 88 6.19 4.16 -6.29
CA THR A 88 6.72 2.99 -5.59
C THR A 88 6.43 1.69 -6.36
N PRO A 89 7.05 0.55 -5.98
CA PRO A 89 6.55 -0.76 -6.39
C PRO A 89 5.08 -0.94 -6.03
N VAL A 90 4.40 -1.81 -6.79
CA VAL A 90 3.00 -2.16 -6.53
C VAL A 90 2.91 -2.92 -5.20
N VAL A 91 2.11 -2.41 -4.27
CA VAL A 91 1.73 -3.12 -3.05
C VAL A 91 0.76 -4.24 -3.44
N SER A 92 1.24 -5.48 -3.34
CA SER A 92 0.62 -6.66 -3.96
C SER A 92 -0.34 -7.42 -3.05
N TYR A 93 -0.27 -7.17 -1.75
CA TYR A 93 -1.14 -7.76 -0.73
C TYR A 93 -1.97 -6.66 -0.05
N GLY A 94 -3.11 -7.01 0.52
CA GLY A 94 -4.03 -6.05 1.10
C GLY A 94 -5.31 -6.72 1.61
N PHE A 95 -6.34 -5.91 1.84
CA PHE A 95 -7.61 -6.34 2.42
C PHE A 95 -8.66 -6.63 1.34
N TYR A 96 -8.83 -7.90 1.01
CA TYR A 96 -9.73 -8.43 -0.02
C TYR A 96 -10.62 -9.58 0.52
N PRO A 97 -11.33 -9.39 1.65
CA PRO A 97 -12.00 -10.47 2.38
C PRO A 97 -13.12 -11.17 1.59
N ALA A 98 -13.73 -10.46 0.63
CA ALA A 98 -14.93 -10.93 -0.08
C ALA A 98 -14.68 -12.19 -0.94
N PHE A 99 -13.42 -12.46 -1.31
CA PHE A 99 -13.08 -13.47 -2.32
C PHE A 99 -12.37 -14.70 -1.75
N LEU A 100 -12.24 -14.81 -0.43
CA LEU A 100 -11.49 -15.89 0.24
C LEU A 100 -12.10 -17.30 0.10
N LYS A 101 -13.35 -17.41 -0.36
CA LYS A 101 -13.99 -18.70 -0.66
C LYS A 101 -13.64 -19.22 -2.05
N TYR A 102 -13.01 -18.41 -2.90
CA TYR A 102 -12.49 -18.82 -4.20
C TYR A 102 -11.01 -19.17 -4.09
N SER A 103 -10.63 -20.33 -4.60
CA SER A 103 -9.26 -20.84 -4.50
C SER A 103 -8.25 -19.90 -5.17
N GLY A 104 -7.13 -19.65 -4.48
CA GLY A 104 -6.06 -18.77 -4.95
C GLY A 104 -6.19 -17.32 -4.49
N SER A 105 -7.37 -16.88 -4.02
CA SER A 105 -7.52 -15.57 -3.39
C SER A 105 -6.76 -15.50 -2.07
N THR A 106 -6.00 -14.42 -1.88
CA THR A 106 -5.31 -14.12 -0.63
C THR A 106 -5.72 -12.75 -0.11
N SER A 107 -5.85 -12.62 1.21
CA SER A 107 -6.16 -11.36 1.88
C SER A 107 -5.43 -11.32 3.20
N THR A 108 -4.96 -10.14 3.57
CA THR A 108 -4.51 -9.88 4.93
C THR A 108 -5.70 -9.60 5.83
N THR A 109 -5.45 -9.46 7.14
CA THR A 109 -6.43 -8.86 8.05
C THR A 109 -6.56 -7.35 7.78
N PHE A 110 -7.64 -6.74 8.29
CA PHE A 110 -7.83 -5.30 8.25
C PHE A 110 -6.65 -4.55 8.89
N ALA A 111 -6.25 -4.96 10.09
CA ALA A 111 -5.16 -4.33 10.83
C ALA A 111 -3.83 -4.44 10.09
N THR A 112 -3.51 -5.60 9.52
CA THR A 112 -2.29 -5.79 8.72
C THR A 112 -2.26 -4.89 7.49
N ALA A 113 -3.37 -4.78 6.74
CA ALA A 113 -3.42 -3.91 5.57
C ALA A 113 -3.25 -2.42 5.93
N THR A 114 -3.96 -1.97 6.98
CA THR A 114 -3.83 -0.61 7.49
C THR A 114 -2.40 -0.31 7.94
N ASN A 115 -1.81 -1.17 8.78
CA ASN A 115 -0.47 -0.97 9.31
C ASN A 115 0.59 -1.02 8.23
N MET A 116 0.49 -1.95 7.26
CA MET A 116 1.42 -2.01 6.13
C MET A 116 1.44 -0.69 5.34
N VAL A 117 0.28 -0.10 5.04
CA VAL A 117 0.22 1.21 4.36
C VAL A 117 0.84 2.30 5.21
N VAL A 118 0.50 2.36 6.51
CA VAL A 118 1.06 3.34 7.44
C VAL A 118 2.59 3.22 7.52
N GLU A 119 3.12 2.01 7.63
CA GLU A 119 4.55 1.73 7.74
C GLU A 119 5.32 2.08 6.46
N ILE A 120 4.76 1.76 5.28
CA ILE A 120 5.34 2.16 3.99
C ILE A 120 5.41 3.69 3.89
N VAL A 121 4.31 4.38 4.21
CA VAL A 121 4.24 5.84 4.13
C VAL A 121 5.17 6.50 5.15
N ARG A 122 5.17 6.05 6.41
CA ARG A 122 6.07 6.56 7.47
C ARG A 122 7.54 6.39 7.09
N SER A 123 7.90 5.24 6.53
CA SER A 123 9.28 4.98 6.08
C SER A 123 9.73 5.99 5.03
N LEU A 124 8.88 6.28 4.04
CA LEU A 124 9.19 7.27 3.02
C LEU A 124 9.13 8.71 3.55
N ALA A 125 8.19 9.02 4.44
CA ALA A 125 8.07 10.32 5.08
C ALA A 125 9.31 10.65 5.94
N GLY A 126 10.00 9.64 6.47
CA GLY A 126 11.30 9.81 7.14
C GLY A 126 12.36 10.51 6.28
N TYR A 127 12.25 10.43 4.94
CA TYR A 127 13.16 11.10 4.00
C TYR A 127 12.67 12.48 3.54
N GLY A 128 11.53 12.97 4.03
CA GLY A 128 11.02 14.32 3.71
C GLY A 128 9.62 14.40 3.09
N PRO A 129 9.18 13.51 2.18
CA PRO A 129 7.85 13.58 1.58
C PRO A 129 6.72 13.66 2.61
N ARG A 130 5.70 14.46 2.30
CA ARG A 130 4.49 14.61 3.13
C ARG A 130 3.19 14.40 2.36
N ARG A 131 3.27 14.13 1.05
CA ARG A 131 2.13 13.97 0.14
C ARG A 131 2.18 12.62 -0.53
N PHE A 132 1.17 11.81 -0.26
CA PHE A 132 1.06 10.44 -0.74
C PHE A 132 -0.29 10.24 -1.42
N TYR A 133 -0.28 9.53 -2.53
CA TYR A 133 -1.48 9.16 -3.28
C TYR A 133 -1.46 7.68 -3.61
N ILE A 134 -2.46 6.93 -3.17
CA ILE A 134 -2.61 5.51 -3.52
C ILE A 134 -3.50 5.38 -4.76
N ILE A 135 -2.97 4.74 -5.80
CA ILE A 135 -3.79 4.23 -6.90
C ILE A 135 -4.47 2.97 -6.37
N ASN A 136 -5.68 3.15 -5.88
CA ASN A 136 -6.51 2.08 -5.33
C ASN A 136 -7.47 1.56 -6.42
N VAL A 137 -7.30 0.29 -6.79
CA VAL A 137 -8.12 -0.36 -7.83
C VAL A 137 -9.33 -1.13 -7.28
N GLY A 138 -9.53 -1.15 -5.95
CA GLY A 138 -10.54 -1.98 -5.31
C GLY A 138 -11.43 -1.24 -4.31
N VAL A 139 -12.66 -1.73 -4.12
CA VAL A 139 -13.59 -1.17 -3.12
C VAL A 139 -13.26 -1.68 -1.72
N SER A 140 -12.91 -2.97 -1.58
CA SER A 140 -12.68 -3.62 -0.28
C SER A 140 -11.54 -3.02 0.53
N THR A 141 -10.54 -2.43 -0.12
CA THR A 141 -9.37 -1.76 0.50
C THR A 141 -9.71 -0.38 1.08
N THR A 142 -10.78 0.27 0.62
CA THR A 142 -11.12 1.66 0.99
C THR A 142 -11.19 1.88 2.51
N PRO A 143 -11.86 1.03 3.31
CA PRO A 143 -11.91 1.20 4.76
C PRO A 143 -10.53 1.17 5.44
N THR A 144 -9.62 0.29 4.99
CA THR A 144 -8.25 0.23 5.53
C THR A 144 -7.44 1.48 5.17
N LEU A 145 -7.61 2.00 3.94
CA LEU A 145 -6.97 3.22 3.49
C LEU A 145 -7.51 4.46 4.23
N GLU A 146 -8.80 4.48 4.55
CA GLU A 146 -9.41 5.54 5.35
C GLU A 146 -8.82 5.57 6.76
N THR A 147 -8.70 4.42 7.43
CA THR A 147 -8.04 4.34 8.75
C THR A 147 -6.58 4.77 8.65
N ALA A 148 -5.83 4.28 7.67
CA ALA A 148 -4.43 4.66 7.48
C ALA A 148 -4.27 6.17 7.26
N ALA A 149 -5.12 6.78 6.42
CA ALA A 149 -5.09 8.21 6.16
C ALA A 149 -5.40 9.04 7.42
N LYS A 150 -6.36 8.62 8.26
CA LYS A 150 -6.64 9.28 9.55
C LYS A 150 -5.45 9.20 10.51
N THR A 151 -4.81 8.02 10.61
CA THR A 151 -3.60 7.84 11.44
C THR A 151 -2.47 8.76 10.98
N LEU A 152 -2.17 8.78 9.68
CA LEU A 152 -1.10 9.58 9.10
C LEU A 152 -1.39 11.09 9.16
N ALA A 153 -2.65 11.50 9.10
CA ALA A 153 -3.04 12.90 9.25
C ALA A 153 -2.69 13.45 10.65
N GLU A 154 -2.76 12.63 11.71
CA GLU A 154 -2.30 13.06 13.05
C GLU A 154 -0.78 13.34 13.08
N GLU A 155 -0.02 12.85 12.11
CA GLU A 155 1.43 13.06 11.95
C GLU A 155 1.76 14.18 10.94
N GLY A 156 0.73 14.89 10.45
CA GLY A 156 0.90 15.92 9.42
C GLY A 156 1.24 15.37 8.04
N ILE A 157 0.96 14.08 7.79
CA ILE A 157 1.18 13.43 6.50
C ILE A 157 -0.15 13.35 5.76
N LEU A 158 -0.19 13.88 4.53
CA LEU A 158 -1.34 13.76 3.65
C LEU A 158 -1.27 12.43 2.90
N LEU A 159 -2.17 11.50 3.23
CA LEU A 159 -2.44 10.32 2.40
C LEU A 159 -3.82 10.44 1.76
N TYR A 160 -3.85 10.36 0.44
CA TYR A 160 -5.07 10.30 -0.35
C TYR A 160 -5.10 9.03 -1.21
N TYR A 161 -6.27 8.68 -1.75
CA TYR A 161 -6.44 7.48 -2.56
C TYR A 161 -7.66 7.58 -3.49
N SER A 162 -7.59 6.92 -4.64
CA SER A 162 -8.73 6.83 -5.56
C SER A 162 -9.88 6.00 -4.97
N GLN A 163 -11.11 6.41 -5.28
CA GLN A 163 -12.32 5.72 -4.80
C GLN A 163 -13.29 5.52 -5.96
N TYR A 164 -13.56 4.25 -6.30
CA TYR A 164 -14.49 3.88 -7.39
C TYR A 164 -15.89 4.44 -7.20
N SER A 165 -16.35 4.60 -5.95
CA SER A 165 -17.67 5.13 -5.62
C SER A 165 -17.85 6.61 -5.97
N ARG A 166 -16.78 7.34 -6.31
CA ARG A 166 -16.89 8.75 -6.66
C ARG A 166 -17.48 8.92 -8.06
N PRO A 167 -18.35 9.94 -8.27
CA PRO A 167 -18.98 10.17 -9.56
C PRO A 167 -18.01 10.36 -10.73
N ALA A 168 -16.80 10.87 -10.49
CA ALA A 168 -15.81 11.09 -11.56
C ALA A 168 -15.33 9.77 -12.17
N PHE A 169 -14.99 8.77 -11.34
CA PHE A 169 -14.54 7.45 -11.80
C PHE A 169 -15.68 6.65 -12.42
N ASP A 170 -16.88 6.68 -11.82
CA ASP A 170 -18.05 6.04 -12.42
C ASP A 170 -18.37 6.64 -13.81
N LYS A 171 -18.33 7.97 -13.95
CA LYS A 171 -18.53 8.64 -15.25
C LYS A 171 -17.41 8.37 -16.25
N ALA A 172 -16.18 8.15 -15.79
CA ALA A 172 -15.06 7.79 -16.66
C ALA A 172 -15.27 6.40 -17.27
N GLU A 173 -15.77 5.47 -16.45
CA GLU A 173 -16.01 4.08 -16.85
C GLU A 173 -17.32 3.86 -17.62
N ALA A 174 -18.41 4.51 -17.19
CA ALA A 174 -19.76 4.34 -17.74
C ALA A 174 -19.85 4.53 -19.27
N ARG A 175 -18.96 5.34 -19.85
CA ARG A 175 -18.91 5.62 -21.29
C ARG A 175 -18.55 4.40 -22.14
N PHE A 176 -17.91 3.41 -21.53
CA PHE A 176 -17.36 2.24 -22.23
C PHE A 176 -18.11 0.94 -21.91
N ARG A 177 -18.96 0.97 -20.88
CA ARG A 177 -19.84 -0.16 -20.53
C ARG A 177 -21.00 -0.26 -21.51
N THR A 178 -21.34 -1.47 -21.90
CA THR A 178 -22.50 -1.75 -22.75
C THR A 178 -23.78 -1.84 -21.91
N LYS A 179 -23.64 -2.24 -20.63
CA LYS A 179 -24.74 -2.37 -19.67
C LYS A 179 -24.48 -1.47 -18.47
N THR A 180 -25.55 -0.96 -17.86
CA THR A 180 -25.47 -0.09 -16.68
C THR A 180 -25.04 -0.85 -15.43
N TYR A 181 -25.37 -2.13 -15.33
CA TYR A 181 -24.98 -2.96 -14.19
C TYR A 181 -23.57 -3.53 -14.39
N SER A 182 -22.72 -3.31 -13.39
CA SER A 182 -21.29 -3.59 -13.37
C SER A 182 -20.87 -3.78 -11.91
N GLY A 183 -19.80 -4.54 -11.69
CA GLY A 183 -19.46 -5.03 -10.36
C GLY A 183 -18.04 -5.55 -10.27
N HIS A 184 -17.86 -6.85 -10.53
CA HIS A 184 -16.59 -7.55 -10.33
C HIS A 184 -16.37 -8.58 -11.44
N ALA A 185 -15.12 -8.71 -11.90
CA ALA A 185 -14.72 -9.52 -13.04
C ALA A 185 -15.57 -9.25 -14.29
N ASP A 186 -16.04 -8.01 -14.43
CA ASP A 186 -17.08 -7.65 -15.38
C ASP A 186 -16.52 -7.20 -16.74
N GLU A 187 -17.37 -6.54 -17.54
CA GLU A 187 -17.02 -6.02 -18.85
C GLU A 187 -15.75 -5.16 -18.84
N ILE A 188 -15.58 -4.29 -17.83
CA ILE A 188 -14.51 -3.30 -17.79
C ILE A 188 -13.22 -3.91 -17.27
N GLU A 189 -13.26 -4.68 -16.19
CA GLU A 189 -12.06 -5.36 -15.71
C GLU A 189 -11.51 -6.33 -16.76
N THR A 190 -12.42 -7.06 -17.43
CA THR A 190 -12.06 -7.92 -18.57
C THR A 190 -11.40 -7.12 -19.68
N SER A 191 -12.01 -6.00 -20.07
CA SER A 191 -11.49 -5.11 -21.09
C SER A 191 -10.10 -4.56 -20.73
N ASN A 192 -9.92 -4.11 -19.48
CA ASN A 192 -8.67 -3.57 -18.97
C ASN A 192 -7.55 -4.61 -19.08
N VAL A 193 -7.76 -5.84 -18.61
CA VAL A 193 -6.72 -6.89 -18.69
C VAL A 193 -6.46 -7.31 -20.15
N LEU A 194 -7.47 -7.38 -21.02
CA LEU A 194 -7.27 -7.59 -22.46
C LEU A 194 -6.37 -6.51 -23.11
N SER A 195 -6.38 -5.29 -22.57
CA SER A 195 -5.49 -4.21 -23.03
C SER A 195 -4.06 -4.32 -22.51
N ILE A 196 -3.85 -4.98 -21.37
CA ILE A 196 -2.56 -5.04 -20.67
C ILE A 196 -1.84 -6.37 -20.94
N ARG A 197 -2.50 -7.50 -20.71
CA ARG A 197 -2.00 -8.88 -20.85
C ARG A 197 -3.06 -9.80 -21.48
N PRO A 198 -3.40 -9.59 -22.77
CA PRO A 198 -4.40 -10.42 -23.45
C PRO A 198 -4.05 -11.91 -23.47
N ASP A 199 -2.77 -12.25 -23.39
CA ASP A 199 -2.27 -13.62 -23.31
C ASP A 199 -2.70 -14.36 -22.03
N LEU A 200 -3.09 -13.64 -20.98
CA LEU A 200 -3.60 -14.22 -19.73
C LEU A 200 -5.13 -14.30 -19.67
N VAL A 201 -5.85 -13.80 -20.67
CA VAL A 201 -7.31 -13.76 -20.68
C VAL A 201 -7.86 -14.88 -21.55
N ASN A 202 -8.68 -15.75 -20.97
CA ASN A 202 -9.40 -16.78 -21.72
C ASN A 202 -10.86 -16.37 -21.95
N MET A 203 -11.12 -15.63 -23.02
CA MET A 203 -12.46 -15.14 -23.35
C MET A 203 -13.47 -16.26 -23.62
N SER A 204 -13.07 -17.51 -23.90
CA SER A 204 -14.02 -18.62 -24.03
C SER A 204 -14.67 -19.00 -22.69
N LYS A 205 -14.11 -18.52 -21.57
CA LYS A 205 -14.64 -18.71 -20.21
C LYS A 205 -15.37 -17.46 -19.70
N ALA A 206 -15.33 -16.34 -20.43
CA ALA A 206 -15.97 -15.11 -20.03
C ALA A 206 -17.49 -15.24 -20.22
N VAL A 207 -18.24 -15.15 -19.13
CA VAL A 207 -19.71 -15.26 -19.13
C VAL A 207 -20.35 -14.02 -18.54
N ASN A 208 -21.62 -13.80 -18.84
CA ASN A 208 -22.41 -12.76 -18.20
C ASN A 208 -23.12 -13.37 -16.99
N ASP A 209 -22.85 -12.84 -15.81
CA ASP A 209 -23.48 -13.28 -14.56
C ASP A 209 -23.88 -12.05 -13.75
N SER A 210 -25.19 -11.80 -13.68
CA SER A 210 -25.78 -10.72 -12.87
C SER A 210 -26.58 -11.27 -11.69
N SER A 211 -26.29 -12.48 -11.23
CA SER A 211 -26.98 -13.15 -10.10
C SER A 211 -26.88 -12.38 -8.79
N MET A 212 -25.92 -11.45 -8.69
CA MET A 212 -25.66 -10.59 -7.53
C MET A 212 -26.36 -9.22 -7.61
N LYS A 213 -27.08 -8.94 -8.71
CA LYS A 213 -27.78 -7.66 -8.87
C LYS A 213 -28.82 -7.45 -7.78
N GLY A 214 -28.65 -6.36 -7.02
CA GLY A 214 -29.56 -5.98 -5.92
C GLY A 214 -29.37 -6.78 -4.64
N LYS A 215 -28.36 -7.66 -4.56
CA LYS A 215 -28.05 -8.42 -3.34
C LYS A 215 -26.93 -7.73 -2.54
N SER A 216 -27.02 -7.81 -1.22
CA SER A 216 -25.94 -7.44 -0.30
C SER A 216 -25.21 -8.72 0.17
N GLY A 217 -23.99 -8.54 0.67
CA GLY A 217 -23.17 -9.64 1.21
C GLY A 217 -22.17 -10.23 0.21
N ASN A 218 -21.39 -11.21 0.67
CA ASN A 218 -20.26 -11.76 -0.09
C ASN A 218 -20.71 -12.80 -1.13
N MET A 219 -19.97 -12.88 -2.23
CA MET A 219 -20.09 -13.92 -3.24
C MET A 219 -19.32 -15.17 -2.81
N THR A 220 -19.85 -16.35 -3.12
CA THR A 220 -19.21 -17.62 -2.76
C THR A 220 -19.45 -18.69 -3.83
N PRO A 221 -18.47 -19.55 -4.15
CA PRO A 221 -18.66 -20.63 -5.13
C PRO A 221 -19.40 -21.85 -4.55
N VAL A 222 -19.73 -21.84 -3.26
CA VAL A 222 -20.38 -22.93 -2.53
C VAL A 222 -21.48 -22.37 -1.63
N MET A 223 -22.53 -23.15 -1.38
CA MET A 223 -23.62 -22.73 -0.49
C MET A 223 -23.12 -22.58 0.95
N ILE A 224 -23.30 -21.40 1.54
CA ILE A 224 -23.08 -21.13 2.96
C ILE A 224 -24.21 -20.25 3.50
N GLU A 225 -24.50 -20.37 4.80
CA GLU A 225 -25.67 -19.76 5.46
C GLU A 225 -25.79 -18.23 5.28
N THR A 226 -24.66 -17.52 5.11
CA THR A 226 -24.60 -16.05 5.02
C THR A 226 -24.00 -15.53 3.71
N GLY A 227 -23.78 -16.41 2.74
CA GLY A 227 -23.13 -16.11 1.47
C GLY A 227 -24.11 -16.20 0.31
N ASN A 228 -23.86 -15.39 -0.72
CA ASN A 228 -24.59 -15.51 -1.97
C ASN A 228 -23.87 -16.51 -2.88
N LEU A 229 -24.57 -17.56 -3.31
CA LEU A 229 -24.01 -18.50 -4.29
C LEU A 229 -23.78 -17.78 -5.61
N ASN A 230 -22.54 -17.81 -6.07
CA ASN A 230 -22.08 -17.30 -7.34
C ASN A 230 -20.90 -18.19 -7.79
N THR A 231 -21.21 -19.19 -8.61
CA THR A 231 -20.23 -20.21 -9.03
C THR A 231 -19.29 -19.71 -10.11
N SER A 232 -19.67 -18.67 -10.85
CA SER A 232 -18.84 -18.05 -11.87
C SER A 232 -17.75 -17.15 -11.28
N GLY A 233 -17.97 -16.60 -10.07
CA GLY A 233 -17.15 -15.52 -9.52
C GLY A 233 -17.37 -14.16 -10.18
N ILE A 234 -18.21 -14.09 -11.22
CA ILE A 234 -18.47 -12.88 -12.00
C ILE A 234 -19.70 -12.16 -11.46
N ASN A 235 -19.59 -10.84 -11.39
CA ASN A 235 -20.69 -9.93 -11.13
C ASN A 235 -20.76 -8.82 -12.18
N GLY A 236 -21.34 -9.15 -13.33
CA GLY A 236 -21.49 -8.26 -14.47
C GLY A 236 -21.43 -9.00 -15.81
N TYR A 237 -21.04 -8.28 -16.87
CA TYR A 237 -21.13 -8.75 -18.25
C TYR A 237 -19.75 -8.99 -18.90
N ALA A 238 -18.97 -9.94 -18.38
CA ALA A 238 -17.58 -10.17 -18.81
C ALA A 238 -17.44 -10.48 -20.31
N ALA A 239 -18.41 -11.18 -20.91
CA ALA A 239 -18.38 -11.56 -22.32
C ALA A 239 -18.42 -10.36 -23.28
N LEU A 240 -18.81 -9.18 -22.80
CA LEU A 240 -18.85 -7.93 -23.58
C LEU A 240 -17.51 -7.17 -23.58
N GLY A 241 -16.52 -7.68 -22.82
CA GLY A 241 -15.21 -7.07 -22.69
C GLY A 241 -14.43 -7.09 -24.00
N THR A 242 -13.73 -5.99 -24.31
CA THR A 242 -12.88 -5.89 -25.50
C THR A 242 -11.58 -5.14 -25.18
N LYS A 243 -10.51 -5.49 -25.90
CA LYS A 243 -9.22 -4.79 -25.80
C LYS A 243 -9.34 -3.28 -26.00
N GLU A 244 -10.19 -2.85 -26.93
CA GLU A 244 -10.40 -1.43 -27.26
C GLU A 244 -11.08 -0.66 -26.12
N LYS A 245 -12.11 -1.24 -25.50
CA LYS A 245 -12.74 -0.67 -24.30
C LYS A 245 -11.71 -0.49 -23.18
N GLY A 246 -10.81 -1.45 -23.00
CA GLY A 246 -9.78 -1.40 -21.96
C GLY A 246 -8.78 -0.27 -22.18
N HIS A 247 -8.29 -0.12 -23.42
CA HIS A 247 -7.38 0.99 -23.75
C HIS A 247 -8.01 2.35 -23.42
N LYS A 248 -9.27 2.54 -23.79
CA LYS A 248 -10.03 3.77 -23.54
C LYS A 248 -10.35 3.98 -22.07
N ASN A 249 -10.82 2.94 -21.38
CA ASN A 249 -11.15 3.02 -19.96
C ASN A 249 -9.92 3.31 -19.10
N MET A 250 -8.83 2.57 -19.29
CA MET A 250 -7.58 2.80 -18.56
C MET A 250 -7.03 4.21 -18.78
N ALA A 251 -7.19 4.78 -19.98
CA ALA A 251 -6.82 6.17 -20.26
C ALA A 251 -7.73 7.16 -19.53
N SER A 252 -9.05 6.95 -19.59
CA SER A 252 -10.03 7.82 -18.92
C SER A 252 -9.89 7.79 -17.41
N PHE A 253 -9.70 6.61 -16.83
CA PHE A 253 -9.49 6.43 -15.39
C PHE A 253 -8.18 7.08 -14.94
N ALA A 254 -7.08 6.87 -15.68
CA ALA A 254 -5.81 7.54 -15.39
C ALA A 254 -5.93 9.07 -15.47
N SER A 255 -6.77 9.61 -16.37
CA SER A 255 -7.03 11.05 -16.42
C SER A 255 -7.66 11.59 -15.13
N GLU A 256 -8.54 10.82 -14.48
CA GLU A 256 -9.12 11.23 -13.19
C GLU A 256 -8.10 11.09 -12.06
N LEU A 257 -7.30 10.02 -12.04
CA LEU A 257 -6.18 9.88 -11.08
C LEU A 257 -5.24 11.07 -11.14
N MET A 258 -4.88 11.49 -12.36
CA MET A 258 -3.98 12.61 -12.59
C MET A 258 -4.51 13.94 -12.03
N LYS A 259 -5.83 14.18 -12.10
CA LYS A 259 -6.46 15.37 -11.50
C LYS A 259 -6.42 15.29 -9.97
N GLU A 260 -6.65 14.12 -9.40
CA GLU A 260 -6.54 13.94 -7.95
C GLU A 260 -5.10 14.12 -7.46
N ILE A 261 -4.11 13.61 -8.21
CA ILE A 261 -2.68 13.80 -7.93
C ILE A 261 -2.31 15.29 -7.98
N ASP A 262 -2.80 16.04 -8.97
CA ASP A 262 -2.58 17.48 -9.05
C ASP A 262 -3.16 18.20 -7.82
N SER A 263 -4.38 17.85 -7.41
CA SER A 263 -5.00 18.38 -6.20
C SER A 263 -4.15 18.09 -4.96
N VAL A 264 -3.71 16.84 -4.79
CA VAL A 264 -2.83 16.42 -3.68
C VAL A 264 -1.53 17.21 -3.66
N SER A 265 -0.93 17.50 -4.82
CA SER A 265 0.32 18.26 -4.91
C SER A 265 0.22 19.68 -4.32
N THR A 266 -0.97 20.27 -4.36
CA THR A 266 -1.22 21.65 -3.88
C THR A 266 -2.02 21.73 -2.58
N CYS A 267 -2.62 20.63 -2.13
CA CYS A 267 -3.46 20.61 -0.94
C CYS A 267 -2.66 20.98 0.31
N ALA A 268 -3.33 21.65 1.25
CA ALA A 268 -2.78 21.92 2.58
C ALA A 268 -2.49 20.59 3.28
N LEU A 269 -1.34 20.52 3.96
CA LEU A 269 -1.00 19.36 4.78
C LEU A 269 -1.91 19.34 6.02
N PRO A 270 -2.29 18.15 6.52
CA PRO A 270 -2.97 18.02 7.80
C PRO A 270 -2.16 18.67 8.93
N THR A 271 -2.86 19.23 9.91
CA THR A 271 -2.21 19.72 11.12
C THR A 271 -1.79 18.53 11.98
N MET A 272 -0.49 18.46 12.29
CA MET A 272 0.03 17.46 13.22
C MET A 272 -0.64 17.62 14.58
N LYS A 273 -1.07 16.50 15.16
CA LYS A 273 -1.63 16.44 16.51
C LYS A 273 -0.49 16.55 17.51
N ASP A 274 -0.51 17.59 18.34
CA ASP A 274 0.45 17.73 19.44
C ASP A 274 0.20 16.64 20.49
N ARG A 275 1.20 15.76 20.67
CA ARG A 275 1.25 14.70 21.68
C ARG A 275 2.31 14.99 22.73
N SER A 276 2.86 16.21 22.80
CA SER A 276 3.97 16.51 23.71
C SER A 276 3.61 16.26 25.17
N ALA A 277 2.38 16.62 25.56
CA ALA A 277 1.85 16.35 26.90
C ALA A 277 1.60 14.86 27.16
N GLU A 278 1.14 14.11 26.16
CA GLU A 278 0.98 12.65 26.24
C GLU A 278 2.36 11.99 26.42
N TYR A 279 3.34 12.43 25.64
CA TYR A 279 4.68 11.85 25.60
C TYR A 279 5.52 12.20 26.82
N ALA A 280 5.27 13.35 27.46
CA ALA A 280 5.88 13.72 28.73
C ALA A 280 5.64 12.67 29.85
N ALA A 281 4.54 11.90 29.77
CA ALA A 281 4.29 10.82 30.72
C ALA A 281 5.36 9.71 30.68
N TYR A 282 5.97 9.48 29.50
CA TYR A 282 6.95 8.42 29.27
C TYR A 282 8.41 8.88 29.40
N GLU A 283 8.67 10.19 29.44
CA GLU A 283 10.02 10.72 29.56
C GLU A 283 10.65 10.41 30.93
N GLY A 284 11.94 10.14 30.95
CA GLY A 284 12.71 9.92 32.17
C GLY A 284 13.72 8.78 32.05
N ILE A 285 14.39 8.52 33.16
CA ILE A 285 15.35 7.42 33.29
C ILE A 285 14.65 6.26 33.99
N TYR A 286 14.72 5.08 33.41
CA TYR A 286 14.23 3.84 33.99
C TYR A 286 15.40 2.90 34.21
N GLU A 287 15.39 2.11 35.28
CA GLU A 287 16.48 1.19 35.63
C GLU A 287 15.95 -0.25 35.77
N ASP A 288 16.70 -1.22 35.23
CA ASP A 288 16.43 -2.64 35.44
C ASP A 288 17.08 -3.18 36.74
N ALA A 289 16.80 -4.42 37.08
CA ALA A 289 17.35 -5.06 38.30
C ALA A 289 18.89 -5.21 38.30
N THR A 290 19.56 -4.97 37.17
CA THR A 290 21.02 -5.07 37.02
C THR A 290 21.70 -3.69 36.97
N GLY A 291 20.93 -2.61 37.07
CA GLY A 291 21.43 -1.23 36.99
C GLY A 291 21.55 -0.68 35.56
N LYS A 292 21.07 -1.41 34.53
CA LYS A 292 21.04 -0.89 33.16
C LYS A 292 19.92 0.13 33.01
N LYS A 293 20.19 1.19 32.26
CA LYS A 293 19.29 2.33 32.14
C LYS A 293 18.60 2.41 30.78
N LEU A 294 17.29 2.65 30.80
CA LEU A 294 16.51 3.08 29.65
C LEU A 294 16.21 4.57 29.83
N GLU A 295 16.80 5.40 29.00
CA GLU A 295 16.58 6.85 29.01
C GLU A 295 15.61 7.19 27.89
N ILE A 296 14.51 7.88 28.22
CA ILE A 296 13.47 8.27 27.27
C ILE A 296 13.32 9.78 27.28
N SER A 297 13.32 10.36 26.08
CA SER A 297 13.16 11.79 25.86
C SER A 297 12.25 12.03 24.66
N GLN A 298 11.70 13.23 24.52
CA GLN A 298 10.95 13.63 23.35
C GLN A 298 11.55 14.83 22.61
N LYS A 299 11.34 14.89 21.29
CA LYS A 299 11.62 16.07 20.46
C LYS A 299 10.70 16.06 19.25
N ASP A 300 10.16 17.22 18.88
CA ASP A 300 9.31 17.40 17.69
C ASP A 300 8.17 16.37 17.60
N ASN A 301 7.50 16.12 18.73
CA ASN A 301 6.40 15.16 18.83
C ASN A 301 6.79 13.70 18.52
N ILE A 302 8.05 13.33 18.80
CA ILE A 302 8.60 11.99 18.61
C ILE A 302 9.32 11.56 19.89
N LEU A 303 9.11 10.31 20.31
CA LEU A 303 9.85 9.69 21.41
C LEU A 303 11.17 9.09 20.92
N TYR A 304 12.21 9.29 21.74
CA TYR A 304 13.56 8.78 21.57
C TYR A 304 13.96 7.97 22.79
N PHE A 305 14.83 6.98 22.59
CA PHE A 305 15.30 6.13 23.68
C PHE A 305 16.78 5.78 23.54
N ILE A 306 17.44 5.60 24.68
CA ILE A 306 18.82 5.11 24.81
C ILE A 306 18.79 3.92 25.77
N TRP A 307 19.34 2.79 25.36
CA TRP A 307 19.43 1.60 26.22
C TRP A 307 20.88 1.35 26.64
N ASN A 308 21.17 1.56 27.92
CA ASN A 308 22.46 1.36 28.57
C ASN A 308 23.62 2.04 27.82
N GLY A 309 23.46 3.34 27.55
CA GLY A 309 24.43 4.15 26.79
C GLY A 309 24.52 3.83 25.30
N ARG A 310 23.75 2.84 24.79
CA ARG A 310 23.66 2.57 23.36
C ARG A 310 22.54 3.39 22.76
N ASP A 311 22.97 4.41 22.04
CA ASP A 311 22.09 5.23 21.21
C ASP A 311 21.61 4.44 20.00
N THR A 312 20.36 3.99 20.04
CA THR A 312 19.66 3.38 18.89
C THR A 312 18.81 4.38 18.12
N ARG A 313 18.81 5.67 18.51
CA ARG A 313 17.99 6.76 17.96
C ARG A 313 18.30 7.04 16.50
N ASN A 314 19.55 6.86 16.08
CA ASN A 314 19.98 7.10 14.69
C ASN A 314 19.37 6.11 13.67
N PHE A 315 18.67 5.06 14.13
CA PHE A 315 18.18 4.02 13.24
C PHE A 315 16.67 3.77 13.38
N PHE A 316 16.07 3.88 14.57
CA PHE A 316 14.65 3.52 14.76
C PHE A 316 13.95 4.38 15.82
N HIS A 317 12.92 5.13 15.42
CA HIS A 317 12.00 5.80 16.34
C HIS A 317 11.16 4.78 17.12
N LEU A 318 10.67 5.17 18.31
CA LEU A 318 9.63 4.41 18.99
C LEU A 318 8.28 4.76 18.36
N TYR A 319 7.72 3.82 17.60
CA TYR A 319 6.38 3.95 17.05
C TYR A 319 5.37 3.51 18.09
N LYS A 320 4.32 4.32 18.28
CA LYS A 320 3.20 3.95 19.13
C LYS A 320 2.27 3.02 18.35
N ASP A 321 2.37 1.72 18.60
CA ASP A 321 1.56 0.72 17.90
C ASP A 321 0.23 0.42 18.62
N ALA A 322 0.20 0.65 19.95
CA ALA A 322 -1.02 0.55 20.75
C ALA A 322 -0.97 1.52 21.94
N PRO A 323 -2.06 1.70 22.71
CA PRO A 323 -2.01 2.46 23.95
C PRO A 323 -0.88 1.96 24.87
N ASP A 324 0.00 2.88 25.27
CA ASP A 324 1.14 2.59 26.15
C ASP A 324 2.14 1.53 25.63
N TYR A 325 2.00 1.09 24.38
CA TYR A 325 2.90 0.13 23.73
C TYR A 325 3.61 0.77 22.56
N PHE A 326 4.94 0.65 22.59
CA PHE A 326 5.82 1.22 21.60
C PHE A 326 6.82 0.18 21.10
N SER A 327 7.13 0.20 19.81
CA SER A 327 8.16 -0.66 19.24
C SER A 327 9.14 0.10 18.36
N SER A 328 10.31 -0.53 18.20
CA SER A 328 11.38 -0.20 17.28
C SER A 328 12.04 -1.52 16.85
N MET A 329 12.97 -1.50 15.89
CA MET A 329 13.60 -2.75 15.39
C MET A 329 14.16 -3.66 16.50
N ASN A 330 14.74 -3.08 17.56
CA ASN A 330 15.40 -3.86 18.61
C ASN A 330 14.69 -3.81 19.96
N MET A 331 13.70 -2.92 20.14
CA MET A 331 13.10 -2.64 21.45
C MET A 331 11.58 -2.62 21.35
N ASN A 332 10.92 -3.41 22.19
CA ASN A 332 9.50 -3.28 22.50
C ASN A 332 9.35 -2.77 23.93
N ILE A 333 8.45 -1.83 24.16
CA ILE A 333 8.19 -1.22 25.47
C ILE A 333 6.69 -1.19 25.71
N LEU A 334 6.25 -1.83 26.78
CA LEU A 334 4.89 -1.70 27.31
C LEU A 334 4.97 -0.94 28.63
N PHE A 335 4.49 0.30 28.64
CA PHE A 335 4.39 1.10 29.86
C PHE A 335 3.19 0.66 30.68
N VAL A 336 3.39 0.57 32.00
CA VAL A 336 2.34 0.23 32.95
C VAL A 336 2.01 1.46 33.77
N LYS A 337 0.73 1.81 33.79
CA LYS A 337 0.20 2.89 34.63
C LYS A 337 -0.21 2.33 35.98
N ASN A 338 0.11 3.05 37.05
CA ASN A 338 -0.37 2.75 38.39
C ASN A 338 -1.85 3.21 38.57
N GLU A 339 -2.40 3.03 39.77
CA GLU A 339 -3.79 3.42 40.10
C GLU A 339 -4.08 4.93 39.89
N SER A 340 -3.05 5.78 40.01
CA SER A 340 -3.18 7.22 39.76
C SER A 340 -2.97 7.59 38.28
N GLY A 341 -2.80 6.61 37.38
CA GLY A 341 -2.55 6.81 35.96
C GLY A 341 -1.11 7.18 35.59
N ALA A 342 -0.19 7.22 36.56
CA ALA A 342 1.20 7.58 36.34
C ALA A 342 2.02 6.39 35.80
N VAL A 343 2.88 6.66 34.82
CA VAL A 343 3.81 5.68 34.27
C VAL A 343 5.08 5.63 35.12
N ASN A 344 5.22 4.57 35.92
CA ASN A 344 6.38 4.35 36.79
C ASN A 344 7.16 3.06 36.45
N LYS A 345 6.62 2.21 35.58
CA LYS A 345 7.22 0.92 35.25
C LYS A 345 6.97 0.61 33.78
N ALA A 346 7.90 -0.11 33.16
CA ALA A 346 7.71 -0.63 31.82
C ALA A 346 8.23 -2.07 31.73
N TRP A 347 7.52 -2.89 30.97
CA TRP A 347 8.05 -4.15 30.48
C TRP A 347 8.78 -3.86 29.16
N CYS A 348 9.99 -4.37 29.02
CA CYS A 348 10.81 -4.18 27.85
C CYS A 348 11.23 -5.52 27.26
N GLN A 349 11.38 -5.55 25.94
CA GLN A 349 12.08 -6.60 25.24
C GLN A 349 13.14 -6.00 24.33
N PHE A 350 14.41 -6.30 24.60
CA PHE A 350 15.54 -5.87 23.77
C PHE A 350 16.27 -7.06 23.16
N ARG A 351 16.27 -7.18 21.82
CA ARG A 351 16.93 -8.29 21.10
C ARG A 351 16.61 -9.69 21.64
N GLY A 352 15.36 -9.90 22.04
CA GLY A 352 14.86 -11.17 22.57
C GLY A 352 14.92 -11.29 24.10
N GLU A 353 15.77 -10.52 24.78
CA GLU A 353 15.83 -10.49 26.24
C GLU A 353 14.66 -9.68 26.80
N ARG A 354 14.01 -10.18 27.86
CA ARG A 354 12.84 -9.57 28.49
C ARG A 354 13.19 -9.12 29.89
N PHE A 355 12.87 -7.89 30.23
CA PHE A 355 13.18 -7.32 31.54
C PHE A 355 12.16 -6.25 31.92
N TRP A 356 12.13 -5.93 33.21
CA TRP A 356 11.35 -4.82 33.74
C TRP A 356 12.28 -3.67 34.05
N VAL A 357 11.82 -2.46 33.76
CA VAL A 357 12.47 -1.23 34.18
C VAL A 357 11.52 -0.42 35.05
N THR A 358 12.06 0.24 36.08
CA THR A 358 11.31 1.13 36.97
C THR A 358 11.85 2.55 36.83
N LYS A 359 10.95 3.52 36.73
CA LYS A 359 11.32 4.94 36.62
C LYS A 359 12.08 5.35 37.87
N VAL A 360 13.30 5.86 37.68
CA VAL A 360 14.08 6.45 38.76
C VAL A 360 13.36 7.72 39.18
N GLN A 361 13.06 7.88 40.47
CA GLN A 361 12.49 9.12 40.98
C GLN A 361 13.52 10.23 40.73
N ASN A 362 13.09 11.31 40.04
CA ASN A 362 13.87 12.54 39.98
C ASN A 362 13.94 13.21 41.35
#